data_AF-A0AAQ3KW62-F1
#
_entry.id   AF-A0AAQ3KW62-F1
#
_cell.length_a   1.000
_cell.length_b   1.000
_cell.length_c   1.000
_cell.angle_alpha   90.00
_cell.angle_beta   90.00
_cell.angle_gamma   90.00
#
_symmetry.space_group_name_H-M   'P 1'
#
loop_
_entity.id
_entity.type
_entity.pdbx_description
1 polymer ?
#
loop_
_entity_poly.entity_id
_entity_poly.type
_entity_poly.pdbx_seq_one_letter_code
_entity_poly.pdbx_strand_id
1 'polypeptide(L)'
;MGKLLTNSAAVTETLNPSPSLLQWPEAAPVHSPKDADMAAAAWAGVSGLDEQLRRRLEMIRERGVFWKNPRDAAAPGVAFRLDHGGDVEADGNCLFTAVRRAIGSSVVEVRELRQRAVRRFLEDYGSADGSEKEAVDVAIRHLYSPDLNSGWGVHVVQEVKLLAKKADRESLDAAIQDLVDLGLQRELASESIYKEQCIAISDGLSWAKYMSTSGSLDDEYDIITLQYTDDGLLSIDENRNGIAAAFGDDIAIESLATELQREVYVVQAHGLDAMVDENTCVFFLPHRPRVQICEHPIFLFMKGTGKESFF
;
A
#
# COMPACT_ATOMS: atom_id res chain seq x y z
N MET A 1 10.44 14.18 -23.57
CA MET A 1 11.88 14.46 -23.77
C MET A 1 12.08 15.94 -24.03
N GLY A 2 12.84 16.61 -23.17
CA GLY A 2 13.25 18.01 -23.33
C GLY A 2 14.32 18.31 -22.29
N LYS A 3 15.60 18.14 -22.66
CA LYS A 3 16.75 18.48 -21.84
C LYS A 3 16.84 19.99 -21.70
N LEU A 4 16.96 20.52 -20.49
CA LEU A 4 17.38 21.90 -20.28
C LEU A 4 18.87 21.91 -19.94
N LEU A 5 19.62 22.52 -20.86
CA LEU A 5 21.06 22.73 -20.80
C LEU A 5 21.40 23.71 -19.68
N THR A 6 22.42 23.34 -18.89
CA THR A 6 23.20 24.25 -18.07
C THR A 6 23.90 25.27 -18.96
N ASN A 7 23.65 26.56 -18.72
CA ASN A 7 24.59 27.61 -19.03
C ASN A 7 24.67 28.57 -17.85
N SER A 8 25.87 28.61 -17.27
CA SER A 8 26.28 29.51 -16.22
C SER A 8 26.49 30.92 -16.79
N ALA A 9 26.24 31.93 -15.95
CA ALA A 9 26.50 33.35 -16.17
C ALA A 9 25.60 34.08 -17.18
N ALA A 10 24.46 34.61 -16.70
CA ALA A 10 24.06 36.02 -16.86
C ALA A 10 22.55 36.22 -16.56
N VAL A 11 22.16 36.26 -15.27
CA VAL A 11 21.03 37.10 -14.79
C VAL A 11 21.29 37.37 -13.29
N THR A 12 22.25 38.24 -13.01
CA THR A 12 22.22 39.04 -11.78
C THR A 12 21.13 40.09 -11.92
N GLU A 13 20.36 40.30 -10.86
CA GLU A 13 19.27 41.28 -10.72
C GLU A 13 17.91 40.85 -11.28
N THR A 14 17.19 40.03 -10.50
CA THR A 14 15.89 40.36 -9.86
C THR A 14 15.29 39.06 -9.33
N LEU A 15 15.73 38.62 -8.16
CA LEU A 15 15.04 37.60 -7.39
C LEU A 15 14.71 38.21 -6.03
N ASN A 16 13.41 38.30 -5.74
CA ASN A 16 12.89 38.55 -4.41
C ASN A 16 13.61 37.64 -3.40
N PRO A 17 13.84 38.08 -2.15
CA PRO A 17 14.50 37.25 -1.16
C PRO A 17 13.76 35.94 -1.00
N SER A 18 14.51 34.85 -0.88
CA SER A 18 13.99 33.53 -0.49
C SER A 18 13.02 33.70 0.67
N PRO A 19 11.84 33.04 0.67
CA PRO A 19 10.99 33.06 1.85
C PRO A 19 11.84 32.56 3.03
N SER A 20 11.86 33.35 4.10
CA SER A 20 12.54 32.98 5.34
C SER A 20 12.11 31.56 5.71
N LEU A 21 13.09 30.65 5.81
CA LEU A 21 12.90 29.31 6.36
C LEU A 21 12.01 29.47 7.59
N LEU A 22 10.82 28.85 7.55
CA LEU A 22 9.91 28.82 8.69
C LEU A 22 10.74 28.41 9.90
N GLN A 23 10.88 29.33 10.85
CA GLN A 23 11.57 29.07 12.09
C GLN A 23 10.78 27.96 12.77
N TRP A 24 11.36 26.76 12.82
CA TRP A 24 10.74 25.61 13.46
C TRP A 24 10.44 26.02 14.90
N PRO A 25 9.18 25.96 15.36
CA PRO A 25 8.88 26.26 16.76
C PRO A 25 9.74 25.38 17.64
N GLU A 26 10.41 25.99 18.63
CA GLU A 26 11.12 25.24 19.66
C GLU A 26 10.16 24.21 20.24
N ALA A 27 10.59 22.94 20.29
CA ALA A 27 9.73 21.83 20.67
C ALA A 27 9.16 22.09 22.07
N ALA A 28 7.85 22.33 22.13
CA ALA A 28 7.14 22.38 23.40
C ALA A 28 7.28 21.03 24.12
N PRO A 29 7.30 21.00 25.47
CA PRO A 29 7.36 19.75 26.20
C PRO A 29 6.19 18.86 25.77
N VAL A 30 6.52 17.64 25.34
CA VAL A 30 5.58 16.61 24.89
C VAL A 30 4.49 16.44 25.94
N HIS A 31 3.24 16.75 25.60
CA HIS A 31 2.09 16.25 26.37
C HIS A 31 1.99 14.75 26.09
N SER A 32 2.47 13.96 27.03
CA SER A 32 2.37 12.52 27.01
C SER A 32 0.91 12.08 27.14
N PRO A 33 0.38 11.25 26.22
CA PRO A 33 -0.64 10.31 26.61
C PRO A 33 0.00 9.37 27.64
N LYS A 34 -0.62 9.26 28.82
CA LYS A 34 -0.19 8.34 29.87
C LYS A 34 -0.08 6.91 29.34
N ASP A 35 1.02 6.27 29.70
CA ASP A 35 1.25 4.82 29.76
C ASP A 35 1.10 4.01 28.46
N ALA A 36 2.21 3.94 27.73
CA ALA A 36 2.63 2.70 27.07
C ALA A 36 4.16 2.62 27.15
N ASP A 37 4.66 2.12 28.28
CA ASP A 37 6.01 1.57 28.40
C ASP A 37 6.06 0.23 27.63
N MET A 38 5.85 0.31 26.32
CA MET A 38 6.18 -0.76 25.39
C MET A 38 7.59 -0.46 24.89
N ALA A 39 8.51 -1.40 25.10
CA ALA A 39 9.89 -1.32 24.65
C ALA A 39 9.95 -1.02 23.14
N ALA A 40 9.95 0.27 22.77
CA ALA A 40 10.13 0.74 21.42
C ALA A 40 11.51 0.29 20.95
N ALA A 41 11.54 -0.60 19.95
CA ALA A 41 12.80 -0.99 19.35
C ALA A 41 13.41 0.27 18.72
N ALA A 42 14.62 0.62 19.16
CA ALA A 42 15.40 1.65 18.48
C ALA A 42 15.55 1.26 17.00
N TRP A 43 15.46 2.24 16.10
CA TRP A 43 15.61 2.03 14.65
C TRP A 43 16.92 1.27 14.29
N ALA A 44 17.94 1.35 15.15
CA ALA A 44 19.15 0.54 15.12
C ALA A 44 18.94 -0.98 14.98
N GLY A 45 17.86 -1.53 15.55
CA GLY A 45 17.57 -2.97 15.54
C GLY A 45 16.70 -3.44 14.36
N VAL A 46 16.24 -2.53 13.50
CA VAL A 46 15.31 -2.85 12.42
C VAL A 46 16.06 -3.46 11.24
N SER A 47 15.63 -4.66 10.85
CA SER A 47 16.25 -5.42 9.76
C SER A 47 15.94 -4.77 8.40
N GLY A 48 16.87 -4.92 7.45
CA GLY A 48 16.70 -4.40 6.09
C GLY A 48 16.82 -2.88 5.93
N LEU A 49 16.99 -2.07 6.98
CA LEU A 49 17.33 -0.65 6.80
C LEU A 49 18.83 -0.50 6.55
N ASP A 50 19.22 0.30 5.55
CA ASP A 50 20.60 0.74 5.44
C ASP A 50 20.95 1.75 6.55
N GLU A 51 22.25 1.93 6.80
CA GLU A 51 22.75 2.78 7.88
C GLU A 51 22.34 4.25 7.71
N GLN A 52 22.25 4.74 6.48
CA GLN A 52 21.90 6.12 6.20
C GLN A 52 20.42 6.39 6.51
N LEU A 53 19.54 5.47 6.09
CA LEU A 53 18.12 5.50 6.37
C LEU A 53 17.83 5.37 7.87
N ARG A 54 18.55 4.50 8.59
CA ARG A 54 18.43 4.40 10.06
C ARG A 54 18.70 5.73 10.72
N ARG A 55 19.83 6.37 10.43
CA ARG A 55 20.19 7.69 10.98
C ARG A 55 19.15 8.76 10.67
N ARG A 56 18.55 8.71 9.47
CA ARG A 56 17.51 9.66 9.09
C ARG A 56 16.21 9.44 9.87
N LEU A 57 15.79 8.20 10.06
CA LEU A 57 14.61 7.87 10.87
C LEU A 57 14.84 8.22 12.35
N GLU A 58 16.05 8.05 12.87
CA GLU A 58 16.44 8.52 14.20
C GLU A 58 16.37 10.04 14.32
N MET A 59 16.87 10.78 13.33
CA MET A 59 16.75 12.25 13.30
C MET A 59 15.28 12.71 13.27
N ILE A 60 14.42 12.03 12.50
CA ILE A 60 12.99 12.34 12.46
C ILE A 60 12.34 12.03 13.81
N ARG A 61 12.71 10.92 14.46
CA ARG A 61 12.26 10.56 15.80
C ARG A 61 12.63 11.62 16.84
N GLU A 62 13.86 12.13 16.81
CA GLU A 62 14.34 13.17 17.73
C GLU A 62 13.66 14.53 17.52
N ARG A 63 13.47 14.93 16.25
CA ARG A 63 12.84 16.21 15.89
C ARG A 63 11.32 16.20 16.02
N GLY A 64 10.71 15.03 15.86
CA GLY A 64 9.27 14.85 15.77
C GLY A 64 8.69 15.27 14.41
N VAL A 65 7.48 14.78 14.15
CA VAL A 65 6.65 15.13 13.00
C VAL A 65 5.53 16.04 13.47
N PHE A 66 5.55 17.29 13.01
CA PHE A 66 4.49 18.23 13.31
C PHE A 66 3.28 17.98 12.39
N TRP A 67 2.11 17.83 13.00
CA TRP A 67 0.85 17.65 12.31
C TRP A 67 -0.17 18.70 12.77
N LYS A 68 -0.93 19.23 11.83
CA LYS A 68 -2.05 20.13 12.11
C LYS A 68 -3.28 19.59 11.39
N ASN A 69 -4.41 19.53 12.09
CA ASN A 69 -5.67 19.08 11.48
C ASN A 69 -6.02 20.01 10.30
N PRO A 70 -6.08 19.51 9.06
CA PRO A 70 -6.34 20.35 7.90
C PRO A 70 -7.77 20.91 7.86
N ARG A 71 -8.71 20.29 8.60
CA ARG A 71 -10.11 20.70 8.69
C ARG A 71 -10.42 21.55 9.93
N ASP A 72 -9.46 21.73 10.83
CA ASP A 72 -9.58 22.60 12.00
C ASP A 72 -8.39 23.57 12.07
N ALA A 73 -8.55 24.71 11.41
CA ALA A 73 -7.52 25.74 11.35
C ALA A 73 -7.21 26.38 12.71
N ALA A 74 -8.15 26.29 13.66
CA ALA A 74 -8.06 26.90 14.99
C ALA A 74 -7.40 25.95 16.01
N ALA A 75 -7.46 24.63 15.79
CA ALA A 75 -6.77 23.67 16.63
C ALA A 75 -5.24 23.90 16.60
N PRO A 76 -4.56 23.86 17.77
CA PRO A 76 -3.10 23.85 17.81
C PRO A 76 -2.58 22.58 17.15
N GLY A 77 -1.46 22.71 16.42
CA GLY A 77 -0.79 21.53 15.88
C GLY A 77 -0.10 20.72 16.98
N VAL A 78 0.11 19.44 16.70
CA VAL A 78 0.67 18.46 17.62
C VAL A 78 1.94 17.87 17.00
N ALA A 79 3.00 17.75 17.80
CA ALA A 79 4.23 17.07 17.39
C ALA A 79 4.20 15.60 17.83
N PHE A 80 4.42 14.69 16.90
CA PHE A 80 4.46 13.25 17.11
C PHE A 80 5.90 12.75 17.09
N ARG A 81 6.21 11.79 17.97
CA ARG A 81 7.45 11.01 17.87
C ARG A 81 7.20 9.78 16.99
N LEU A 82 8.13 9.47 16.10
CA LEU A 82 8.08 8.24 15.31
C LEU A 82 8.95 7.15 15.95
N ASP A 83 8.29 6.16 16.52
CA ASP A 83 8.91 4.94 17.04
C ASP A 83 8.56 3.74 16.15
N HIS A 84 9.42 2.71 16.13
CA HIS A 84 9.16 1.50 15.36
C HIS A 84 8.18 0.57 16.11
N GLY A 85 7.02 0.30 15.51
CA GLY A 85 5.97 -0.55 16.08
C GLY A 85 6.16 -2.06 15.90
N GLY A 86 7.29 -2.50 15.33
CA GLY A 86 7.62 -3.90 15.05
C GLY A 86 7.25 -4.35 13.63
N ASP A 87 7.95 -5.38 13.16
CA ASP A 87 7.82 -5.92 11.80
C ASP A 87 6.47 -6.64 11.60
N VAL A 88 5.91 -6.56 10.39
CA VAL A 88 4.68 -7.25 9.99
C VAL A 88 4.98 -8.41 9.07
N GLU A 89 4.30 -9.53 9.28
CA GLU A 89 4.45 -10.73 8.47
C GLU A 89 3.85 -10.54 7.07
N ALA A 90 4.40 -11.26 6.08
CA ALA A 90 3.87 -11.31 4.72
C ALA A 90 2.69 -12.31 4.61
N ASP A 91 1.71 -12.19 5.51
CA ASP A 91 0.56 -13.10 5.65
C ASP A 91 -0.72 -12.55 4.98
N GLY A 92 -0.55 -11.56 4.08
CA GLY A 92 -1.64 -10.79 3.47
C GLY A 92 -2.54 -10.06 4.45
N ASN A 93 -2.13 -9.87 5.71
CA ASN A 93 -2.79 -8.99 6.65
C ASN A 93 -1.84 -7.91 7.21
N CYS A 94 -0.66 -7.76 6.61
CA CYS A 94 0.38 -6.81 7.02
C CYS A 94 -0.14 -5.39 7.26
N LEU A 95 -0.92 -4.81 6.34
CA LEU A 95 -1.52 -3.48 6.50
C LEU A 95 -2.42 -3.41 7.74
N PHE A 96 -3.32 -4.38 7.90
CA PHE A 96 -4.27 -4.41 9.02
C PHE A 96 -3.58 -4.66 10.36
N THR A 97 -2.54 -5.50 10.37
CA THR A 97 -1.68 -5.72 11.55
C THR A 97 -0.92 -4.44 11.91
N ALA A 98 -0.36 -3.74 10.92
CA ALA A 98 0.34 -2.46 11.13
C ALA A 98 -0.61 -1.40 11.70
N VAL A 99 -1.81 -1.26 11.12
CA VAL A 99 -2.82 -0.31 11.60
C VAL A 99 -3.29 -0.66 13.01
N ARG A 100 -3.59 -1.93 13.30
CA ARG A 100 -3.99 -2.38 14.64
C ARG A 100 -2.95 -2.03 15.70
N ARG A 101 -1.66 -2.25 15.39
CA ARG A 101 -0.55 -1.87 16.27
C ARG A 101 -0.46 -0.35 16.44
N ALA A 102 -0.56 0.40 15.34
CA ALA A 102 -0.45 1.86 15.36
C ALA A 102 -1.56 2.55 16.17
N ILE A 103 -2.78 1.99 16.18
CA ILE A 103 -3.89 2.53 17.00
C ILE A 103 -3.89 2.00 18.44
N GLY A 104 -2.96 1.11 18.81
CA GLY A 104 -2.85 0.55 20.17
C GLY A 104 -4.06 -0.29 20.62
N SER A 105 -4.92 -0.72 19.70
CA SER A 105 -6.14 -1.45 20.03
C SER A 105 -5.90 -2.96 19.90
N SER A 106 -5.66 -3.62 21.03
CA SER A 106 -5.59 -5.09 21.09
C SER A 106 -6.97 -5.76 21.02
N VAL A 107 -8.05 -4.98 21.11
CA VAL A 107 -9.43 -5.48 21.20
C VAL A 107 -10.02 -5.82 19.82
N VAL A 108 -9.59 -5.11 18.77
CA VAL A 108 -10.10 -5.35 17.41
C VAL A 108 -9.24 -6.39 16.73
N GLU A 109 -9.85 -7.49 16.29
CA GLU A 109 -9.16 -8.53 15.55
C GLU A 109 -8.78 -8.04 14.13
N VAL A 110 -7.65 -8.51 13.61
CA VAL A 110 -7.12 -8.10 12.30
C VAL A 110 -8.12 -8.39 11.17
N ARG A 111 -8.75 -9.58 11.23
CA ARG A 111 -9.82 -9.98 10.31
C ARG A 111 -11.02 -9.05 10.42
N GLU A 112 -11.37 -8.61 11.62
CA GLU A 112 -12.48 -7.69 11.82
C GLU A 112 -12.17 -6.31 11.24
N LEU A 113 -10.96 -5.78 11.48
CA LEU A 113 -10.52 -4.49 10.93
C LEU A 113 -10.55 -4.50 9.39
N ARG A 114 -10.10 -5.61 8.79
CA ARG A 114 -10.19 -5.84 7.35
C ARG A 114 -11.62 -5.81 6.83
N GLN A 115 -12.53 -6.52 7.50
CA GLN A 115 -13.95 -6.55 7.13
C GLN A 115 -14.64 -5.18 7.30
N ARG A 116 -14.22 -4.39 8.29
CA ARG A 116 -14.69 -3.00 8.45
C ARG A 116 -14.23 -2.12 7.29
N ALA A 117 -12.97 -2.24 6.86
CA ALA A 117 -12.46 -1.52 5.69
C ALA A 117 -13.24 -1.88 4.40
N VAL A 118 -13.51 -3.17 4.17
CA VAL A 118 -14.35 -3.62 3.04
C VAL A 118 -15.76 -3.05 3.11
N ARG A 119 -16.38 -3.08 4.30
CA ARG A 119 -17.73 -2.52 4.49
C ARG A 119 -17.76 -1.02 4.23
N ARG A 120 -16.80 -0.28 4.77
CA ARG A 120 -16.64 1.16 4.54
C ARG A 120 -16.51 1.47 3.04
N PHE A 121 -15.64 0.73 2.35
CA PHE A 121 -15.52 0.84 0.90
C PHE A 121 -16.84 0.60 0.18
N LEU A 122 -17.59 -0.46 0.52
CA LEU A 122 -18.86 -0.77 -0.13
C LEU A 122 -19.95 0.27 0.14
N GLU A 123 -19.95 0.89 1.31
CA GLU A 123 -20.85 2.01 1.63
C GLU A 123 -20.50 3.26 0.80
N ASP A 124 -19.22 3.61 0.71
CA ASP A 124 -18.74 4.72 -0.12
C ASP A 124 -19.02 4.46 -1.61
N TYR A 125 -18.62 3.29 -2.10
CA TYR A 125 -18.86 2.85 -3.47
C TYR A 125 -20.36 2.78 -3.77
N GLY A 126 -21.21 2.28 -2.86
CA GLY A 126 -22.65 2.21 -3.06
C GLY A 126 -23.32 3.58 -3.21
N SER A 127 -22.86 4.55 -2.41
CA SER A 127 -23.38 5.93 -2.38
C SER A 127 -22.80 6.85 -3.46
N ALA A 128 -21.67 6.48 -4.06
CA ALA A 128 -21.04 7.21 -5.15
C ALA A 128 -21.93 7.30 -6.41
N ASP A 129 -21.77 8.40 -7.14
CA ASP A 129 -22.44 8.58 -8.43
C ASP A 129 -21.80 7.71 -9.53
N GLY A 130 -22.38 7.73 -10.74
CA GLY A 130 -21.88 6.90 -11.84
C GLY A 130 -20.47 7.28 -12.31
N SER A 131 -20.09 8.55 -12.24
CA SER A 131 -18.77 9.02 -12.65
C SER A 131 -17.70 8.66 -11.61
N GLU A 132 -18.04 8.75 -10.33
CA GLU A 132 -17.18 8.36 -9.22
C GLU A 132 -16.95 6.85 -9.20
N LYS A 133 -18.02 6.05 -9.42
CA LYS A 133 -17.92 4.60 -9.56
C LYS A 133 -17.01 4.20 -10.71
N GLU A 134 -17.20 4.80 -11.88
CA GLU A 134 -16.34 4.52 -13.04
C GLU A 134 -14.87 4.88 -12.75
N ALA A 135 -14.60 6.01 -12.07
CA ALA A 135 -13.24 6.38 -11.71
C ALA A 135 -12.59 5.35 -10.76
N VAL A 136 -13.36 4.81 -9.80
CA VAL A 136 -12.91 3.73 -8.92
C VAL A 136 -12.67 2.45 -9.70
N ASP A 137 -13.58 2.06 -10.59
CA ASP A 137 -13.46 0.85 -11.41
C ASP A 137 -12.26 0.93 -12.38
N VAL A 138 -12.00 2.11 -12.95
CA VAL A 138 -10.78 2.38 -13.75
C VAL A 138 -9.53 2.19 -12.90
N ALA A 139 -9.48 2.75 -11.69
CA ALA A 139 -8.34 2.59 -10.80
C ALA A 139 -8.10 1.12 -10.42
N ILE A 140 -9.17 0.38 -10.11
CA ILE A 140 -9.11 -1.05 -9.81
C ILE A 140 -8.59 -1.85 -11.00
N ARG A 141 -9.07 -1.58 -12.23
CA ARG A 141 -8.53 -2.22 -13.44
C ARG A 141 -7.05 -1.94 -13.61
N HIS A 142 -6.60 -0.69 -13.46
CA HIS A 142 -5.18 -0.38 -13.59
C HIS A 142 -4.31 -1.11 -12.56
N LEU A 143 -4.81 -1.34 -11.34
CA LEU A 143 -4.07 -2.01 -10.28
C LEU A 143 -4.05 -3.53 -10.41
N TYR A 144 -5.16 -4.15 -10.84
CA TYR A 144 -5.35 -5.60 -10.70
C TYR A 144 -5.76 -6.33 -11.98
N SER A 145 -6.18 -5.62 -13.02
CA SER A 145 -6.53 -6.21 -14.31
C SER A 145 -6.14 -5.25 -15.45
N PRO A 146 -4.84 -4.89 -15.54
CA PRO A 146 -4.37 -3.92 -16.53
C PRO A 146 -4.53 -4.49 -17.95
N ASP A 147 -4.70 -3.60 -18.92
CA ASP A 147 -4.62 -3.98 -20.33
C ASP A 147 -3.17 -4.20 -20.73
N LEU A 148 -2.79 -5.47 -20.88
CA LEU A 148 -1.45 -5.91 -21.26
C LEU A 148 -1.01 -5.41 -22.65
N ASN A 149 -1.94 -4.92 -23.48
CA ASN A 149 -1.65 -4.38 -24.80
C ASN A 149 -1.38 -2.86 -24.80
N SER A 150 -1.78 -2.15 -23.74
CA SER A 150 -1.76 -0.68 -23.69
C SER A 150 -0.43 -0.08 -23.19
N GLY A 151 0.65 -0.87 -23.23
CA GLY A 151 2.00 -0.46 -22.88
C GLY A 151 2.44 -0.86 -21.47
N TRP A 152 3.71 -1.19 -21.34
CA TRP A 152 4.35 -1.60 -20.11
C TRP A 152 4.86 -0.37 -19.37
N GLY A 153 4.55 -0.27 -18.07
CA GLY A 153 5.00 0.84 -17.21
C GLY A 153 6.51 0.81 -16.97
N VAL A 154 6.97 1.53 -15.94
CA VAL A 154 8.39 1.49 -15.50
C VAL A 154 8.80 0.10 -14.98
N HIS A 155 7.83 -0.70 -14.52
CA HIS A 155 8.05 -2.09 -14.12
C HIS A 155 7.90 -3.05 -15.29
N VAL A 156 8.88 -3.95 -15.44
CA VAL A 156 8.94 -4.98 -16.49
C VAL A 156 7.98 -6.16 -16.26
N VAL A 157 7.31 -6.20 -15.10
CA VAL A 157 6.32 -7.22 -14.76
C VAL A 157 4.98 -6.53 -14.48
N GLN A 158 3.90 -7.07 -15.06
CA GLN A 158 2.53 -6.69 -14.77
C GLN A 158 1.80 -7.88 -14.15
N GLU A 159 0.87 -7.60 -13.24
CA GLU A 159 0.09 -8.63 -12.56
C GLU A 159 -1.39 -8.50 -12.90
N VAL A 160 -2.01 -9.62 -13.28
CA VAL A 160 -3.47 -9.75 -13.35
C VAL A 160 -3.91 -10.62 -12.19
N LYS A 161 -4.81 -10.11 -11.35
CA LYS A 161 -5.37 -10.80 -10.19
C LYS A 161 -6.76 -11.32 -10.51
N LEU A 162 -7.00 -12.57 -10.16
CA LEU A 162 -8.27 -13.27 -10.33
C LEU A 162 -8.69 -13.92 -9.02
N LEU A 163 -9.99 -14.12 -8.84
CA LEU A 163 -10.54 -14.88 -7.72
C LEU A 163 -11.09 -16.21 -8.22
N ALA A 164 -10.51 -17.31 -7.73
CA ALA A 164 -11.04 -18.64 -7.92
C ALA A 164 -11.89 -19.02 -6.71
N LYS A 165 -13.14 -19.43 -6.93
CA LYS A 165 -13.96 -19.93 -5.83
C LYS A 165 -13.40 -21.27 -5.36
N LYS A 166 -13.20 -21.44 -4.05
CA LYS A 166 -12.62 -22.67 -3.51
C LYS A 166 -13.45 -23.92 -3.85
N ALA A 167 -14.77 -23.75 -3.90
CA ALA A 167 -15.69 -24.82 -4.28
C ALA A 167 -15.50 -25.33 -5.72
N ASP A 168 -14.92 -24.50 -6.60
CA ASP A 168 -14.80 -24.82 -8.03
C ASP A 168 -13.40 -25.37 -8.38
N ARG A 169 -12.51 -25.55 -7.38
CA ARG A 169 -11.09 -25.85 -7.60
C ARG A 169 -10.85 -27.19 -8.28
N GLU A 170 -11.58 -28.23 -7.88
CA GLU A 170 -11.49 -29.53 -8.54
C GLU A 170 -11.90 -29.44 -10.01
N SER A 171 -12.94 -28.64 -10.31
CA SER A 171 -13.38 -28.41 -11.69
C SER A 171 -12.37 -27.62 -12.50
N LEU A 172 -11.75 -26.59 -11.90
CA LEU A 172 -10.68 -25.82 -12.55
C LEU A 172 -9.47 -26.70 -12.86
N ASP A 173 -9.02 -27.50 -11.89
CA ASP A 173 -7.87 -28.39 -12.06
C ASP A 173 -8.15 -29.47 -13.11
N ALA A 174 -9.37 -29.99 -13.19
CA ALA A 174 -9.80 -30.92 -14.23
C ALA A 174 -9.81 -30.27 -15.62
N ALA A 175 -10.38 -29.07 -15.76
CA ALA A 175 -10.41 -28.36 -17.04
C ALA A 175 -9.00 -28.00 -17.55
N ILE A 176 -8.08 -27.67 -16.63
CA ILE A 176 -6.66 -27.46 -16.98
C ILE A 176 -6.05 -28.77 -17.46
N GLN A 177 -6.32 -29.88 -16.78
CA GLN A 177 -5.80 -31.20 -17.16
C GLN A 177 -6.32 -31.63 -18.53
N ASP A 178 -7.59 -31.38 -18.85
CA ASP A 178 -8.16 -31.66 -20.17
C ASP A 178 -7.40 -30.95 -21.29
N LEU A 179 -7.07 -29.66 -21.11
CA LEU A 179 -6.26 -28.91 -22.08
C LEU A 179 -4.82 -29.43 -22.18
N VAL A 180 -4.22 -29.83 -21.06
CA VAL A 180 -2.89 -30.44 -21.03
C VAL A 180 -2.88 -31.77 -21.78
N ASP A 181 -3.91 -32.60 -21.60
CA ASP A 181 -4.05 -33.89 -22.28
C ASP A 181 -4.27 -33.73 -23.80
N LEU A 182 -4.81 -32.59 -24.23
CA LEU A 182 -4.88 -32.17 -25.64
C LEU A 182 -3.56 -31.60 -26.19
N GLY A 183 -2.52 -31.51 -25.37
CA GLY A 183 -1.16 -31.12 -25.76
C GLY A 183 -0.80 -29.65 -25.51
N LEU A 184 -1.63 -28.89 -24.78
CA LEU A 184 -1.25 -27.54 -24.37
C LEU A 184 -0.22 -27.59 -23.22
N GLN A 185 0.69 -26.61 -23.19
CA GLN A 185 1.54 -26.41 -22.02
C GLN A 185 0.68 -26.03 -20.81
N ARG A 186 1.05 -26.53 -19.63
CA ARG A 186 0.24 -26.37 -18.41
C ARG A 186 0.01 -24.91 -18.08
N GLU A 187 1.00 -24.05 -18.28
CA GLU A 187 0.93 -22.62 -18.00
C GLU A 187 -0.11 -21.92 -18.89
N LEU A 188 -0.12 -22.22 -20.19
CA LEU A 188 -1.09 -21.68 -21.15
C LEU A 188 -2.50 -22.23 -20.91
N ALA A 189 -2.60 -23.52 -20.57
CA ALA A 189 -3.87 -24.13 -20.18
C ALA A 189 -4.45 -23.46 -18.92
N SER A 190 -3.63 -23.31 -17.87
CA SER A 190 -3.99 -22.63 -16.64
C SER A 190 -4.41 -21.19 -16.87
N GLU A 191 -3.63 -20.41 -17.64
CA GLU A 191 -3.97 -19.04 -17.99
C GLU A 191 -5.34 -18.96 -18.68
N SER A 192 -5.58 -19.82 -19.67
CA SER A 192 -6.85 -19.86 -20.41
C SER A 192 -8.02 -20.14 -19.48
N ILE A 193 -7.92 -21.21 -18.67
CA ILE A 193 -9.01 -21.62 -17.76
C ILE A 193 -9.24 -20.57 -16.68
N TYR A 194 -8.20 -20.00 -16.10
CA TYR A 194 -8.37 -18.97 -15.08
C TYR A 194 -8.98 -17.70 -15.63
N LYS A 195 -8.56 -17.23 -16.81
CA LYS A 195 -9.18 -16.05 -17.45
C LYS A 195 -10.63 -16.27 -17.83
N GLU A 196 -11.01 -17.50 -18.19
CA GLU A 196 -12.38 -17.83 -18.60
C GLU A 196 -13.32 -18.05 -17.40
N GLN A 197 -12.85 -18.74 -16.36
CA GLN A 197 -13.71 -19.26 -15.30
C GLN A 197 -13.57 -18.54 -13.95
N CYS A 198 -12.47 -17.80 -13.73
CA CYS A 198 -12.29 -17.03 -12.49
C CYS A 198 -12.82 -15.60 -12.62
N ILE A 199 -13.02 -14.93 -11.48
CA ILE A 199 -13.51 -13.55 -11.45
C ILE A 199 -12.32 -12.59 -11.55
N ALA A 200 -12.26 -11.80 -12.62
CA ALA A 200 -11.27 -10.74 -12.74
C ALA A 200 -11.57 -9.58 -11.77
N ILE A 201 -10.53 -9.06 -11.13
CA ILE A 201 -10.65 -7.90 -10.25
C ILE A 201 -10.63 -6.63 -11.12
N SER A 202 -11.82 -6.15 -11.47
CA SER A 202 -12.00 -5.12 -12.50
C SER A 202 -13.03 -4.05 -12.13
N ASP A 203 -13.65 -4.16 -10.96
CA ASP A 203 -14.64 -3.21 -10.45
C ASP A 203 -14.66 -3.21 -8.92
N GLY A 204 -15.41 -2.28 -8.32
CA GLY A 204 -15.55 -2.18 -6.86
C GLY A 204 -16.07 -3.46 -6.20
N LEU A 205 -16.97 -4.21 -6.84
CA LEU A 205 -17.56 -5.41 -6.24
C LEU A 205 -16.58 -6.58 -6.20
N SER A 206 -15.85 -6.81 -7.28
CA SER A 206 -14.78 -7.81 -7.38
C SER A 206 -13.61 -7.45 -6.47
N TRP A 207 -13.26 -6.16 -6.36
CA TRP A 207 -12.27 -5.69 -5.39
C TRP A 207 -12.71 -5.94 -3.95
N ALA A 208 -13.98 -5.71 -3.59
CA ALA A 208 -14.46 -5.99 -2.25
C ALA A 208 -14.36 -7.47 -1.88
N LYS A 209 -14.62 -8.38 -2.83
CA LYS A 209 -14.40 -9.82 -2.65
C LYS A 209 -12.93 -10.13 -2.45
N TYR A 210 -12.06 -9.56 -3.28
CA TYR A 210 -10.61 -9.72 -3.16
C TYR A 210 -10.06 -9.22 -1.83
N MET A 211 -10.45 -8.01 -1.42
CA MET A 211 -10.06 -7.43 -0.15
C MET A 211 -10.66 -8.19 1.03
N SER A 212 -11.70 -9.01 0.84
CA SER A 212 -12.21 -9.91 1.88
C SER A 212 -11.40 -11.20 2.04
N THR A 213 -10.60 -11.59 1.03
CA THR A 213 -9.81 -12.83 1.02
C THR A 213 -8.44 -12.64 1.68
N SER A 214 -8.30 -13.17 2.91
CA SER A 214 -7.07 -13.10 3.70
C SER A 214 -6.12 -14.29 3.55
N GLY A 215 -6.42 -15.26 2.68
CA GLY A 215 -5.75 -16.55 2.63
C GLY A 215 -6.18 -17.52 3.74
N SER A 216 -7.24 -17.23 4.50
CA SER A 216 -7.69 -18.15 5.54
C SER A 216 -8.42 -19.35 4.93
N LEU A 217 -8.48 -20.48 5.65
CA LEU A 217 -9.29 -21.64 5.24
C LEU A 217 -10.78 -21.28 5.09
N ASP A 218 -11.26 -20.30 5.86
CA ASP A 218 -12.64 -19.83 5.86
C ASP A 218 -12.98 -18.93 4.65
N ASP A 219 -11.98 -18.50 3.88
CA ASP A 219 -12.23 -17.62 2.74
C ASP A 219 -13.00 -18.35 1.63
N GLU A 220 -13.93 -17.66 0.99
CA GLU A 220 -14.71 -18.23 -0.13
C GLU A 220 -13.86 -18.42 -1.40
N TYR A 221 -12.83 -17.59 -1.57
CA TYR A 221 -12.00 -17.54 -2.77
C TYR A 221 -10.52 -17.74 -2.45
N ASP A 222 -9.79 -18.33 -3.38
CA ASP A 222 -8.34 -18.25 -3.51
C ASP A 222 -7.98 -17.09 -4.46
N ILE A 223 -6.83 -16.45 -4.23
CA ILE A 223 -6.28 -15.42 -5.13
C ILE A 223 -5.35 -16.11 -6.12
N ILE A 224 -5.58 -15.85 -7.41
CA ILE A 224 -4.67 -16.23 -8.49
C ILE A 224 -4.00 -14.97 -9.01
N THR A 225 -2.67 -14.98 -9.10
CA THR A 225 -1.87 -13.92 -9.71
C THR A 225 -1.23 -14.45 -10.97
N LEU A 226 -1.60 -13.88 -12.11
CA LEU A 226 -0.92 -14.11 -13.38
C LEU A 226 0.11 -12.99 -13.55
N GLN A 227 1.39 -13.34 -13.61
CA GLN A 227 2.48 -12.40 -13.83
C GLN A 227 2.89 -12.45 -15.29
N TYR A 228 2.99 -11.29 -15.92
CA TYR A 228 3.36 -11.14 -17.32
C TYR A 228 4.61 -10.29 -17.46
N THR A 229 5.40 -10.57 -18.50
CA THR A 229 6.34 -9.65 -19.13
C THR A 229 5.85 -9.30 -20.53
N ASP A 230 6.55 -8.41 -21.22
CA ASP A 230 6.26 -8.08 -22.62
C ASP A 230 6.29 -9.29 -23.55
N ASP A 231 7.06 -10.32 -23.20
CA ASP A 231 7.12 -11.61 -23.90
C ASP A 231 5.93 -12.56 -23.62
N GLY A 232 5.05 -12.23 -22.66
CA GLY A 232 3.87 -13.03 -22.32
C GLY A 232 3.82 -13.47 -20.86
N LEU A 233 3.09 -14.55 -20.57
CA LEU A 233 2.93 -15.07 -19.21
C LEU A 233 4.28 -15.56 -18.66
N LEU A 234 4.74 -14.95 -17.58
CA LEU A 234 5.96 -15.29 -16.88
C LEU A 234 5.73 -16.37 -15.82
N SER A 235 4.69 -16.20 -14.99
CA SER A 235 4.41 -17.11 -13.89
C SER A 235 2.95 -17.04 -13.44
N ILE A 236 2.53 -18.08 -12.72
CA ILE A 236 1.24 -18.13 -12.04
C ILE A 236 1.52 -18.40 -10.56
N ASP A 237 0.99 -17.54 -9.69
CA ASP A 237 1.00 -17.74 -8.25
C ASP A 237 -0.43 -17.95 -7.73
N GLU A 238 -0.59 -18.94 -6.85
CA GLU A 238 -1.89 -19.35 -6.31
C GLU A 238 -1.84 -19.35 -4.79
N ASN A 239 -2.70 -18.55 -4.17
CA ASN A 239 -2.94 -18.55 -2.73
C ASN A 239 -3.82 -19.76 -2.34
N ARG A 240 -3.32 -21.00 -2.50
CA ARG A 240 -4.02 -22.20 -2.01
C ARG A 240 -3.81 -22.42 -0.52
N ASN A 241 -2.63 -22.04 -0.02
CA ASN A 241 -2.16 -22.38 1.33
C ASN A 241 -2.24 -21.21 2.32
N GLY A 242 -2.87 -20.09 1.93
CA GLY A 242 -3.01 -18.94 2.81
C GLY A 242 -1.81 -18.03 2.94
N ILE A 243 -0.81 -18.20 2.08
CA ILE A 243 0.28 -17.23 1.94
C ILE A 243 -0.27 -16.14 1.02
N ALA A 244 -0.94 -15.17 1.63
CA ALA A 244 -1.74 -14.20 0.91
C ALA A 244 -0.90 -13.08 0.27
N ALA A 245 -1.49 -12.46 -0.76
CA ALA A 245 -1.01 -11.22 -1.34
C ALA A 245 -0.92 -10.15 -0.25
N ALA A 246 0.22 -9.48 -0.11
CA ALA A 246 0.33 -8.32 0.76
C ALA A 246 -0.60 -7.21 0.26
N PHE A 247 -1.46 -6.68 1.13
CA PHE A 247 -2.35 -5.56 0.82
C PHE A 247 -1.71 -4.25 1.27
N GLY A 248 -1.83 -3.22 0.46
CA GLY A 248 -1.19 -1.94 0.70
C GLY A 248 -1.48 -0.89 -0.37
N ASP A 249 -2.56 -1.07 -1.13
CA ASP A 249 -3.01 -0.09 -2.11
C ASP A 249 -3.75 1.08 -1.44
N ASP A 250 -3.78 2.21 -2.14
CA ASP A 250 -4.37 3.45 -1.63
C ASP A 250 -5.87 3.29 -1.33
N ILE A 251 -6.60 2.42 -2.06
CA ILE A 251 -8.04 2.18 -1.85
C ILE A 251 -8.29 1.58 -0.47
N ALA A 252 -7.50 0.58 -0.08
CA ALA A 252 -7.55 -0.04 1.24
C ALA A 252 -7.25 0.97 2.35
N ILE A 253 -6.22 1.77 2.15
CA ILE A 253 -5.72 2.72 3.14
C ILE A 253 -6.70 3.88 3.33
N GLU A 254 -7.30 4.40 2.27
CA GLU A 254 -8.37 5.41 2.34
C GLU A 254 -9.62 4.89 3.05
N SER A 255 -9.97 3.62 2.81
CA SER A 255 -11.10 2.96 3.48
C SER A 255 -10.85 2.86 4.99
N LEU A 256 -9.63 2.49 5.38
CA LEU A 256 -9.20 2.47 6.79
C LEU A 256 -9.14 3.87 7.41
N ALA A 257 -8.62 4.86 6.69
CA ALA A 257 -8.59 6.25 7.15
C ALA A 257 -10.00 6.74 7.48
N THR A 258 -10.96 6.46 6.59
CA THR A 258 -12.37 6.83 6.75
C THR A 258 -13.03 6.09 7.91
N GLU A 259 -12.85 4.76 8.01
CA GLU A 259 -13.36 3.94 9.11
C GLU A 259 -12.84 4.41 10.48
N LEU A 260 -11.55 4.77 10.56
CA LEU A 260 -10.89 5.16 11.80
C LEU A 260 -10.93 6.67 12.08
N GLN A 261 -11.55 7.44 11.19
CA GLN A 261 -11.73 8.90 11.28
C GLN A 261 -10.43 9.67 11.54
N ARG A 262 -9.33 9.20 10.94
CA ARG A 262 -7.98 9.76 11.08
C ARG A 262 -7.24 9.73 9.75
N GLU A 263 -6.26 10.61 9.59
CA GLU A 263 -5.33 10.50 8.47
C GLU A 263 -4.38 9.31 8.68
N VAL A 264 -4.11 8.59 7.59
CA VAL A 264 -3.10 7.52 7.56
C VAL A 264 -1.97 8.00 6.65
N TYR A 265 -0.78 8.12 7.20
CA TYR A 265 0.42 8.50 6.44
C TYR A 265 1.21 7.24 6.10
N VAL A 266 1.33 6.91 4.82
CA VAL A 266 2.31 5.91 4.38
C VAL A 266 3.67 6.58 4.35
N VAL A 267 4.58 6.07 5.19
CA VAL A 267 5.96 6.54 5.26
C VAL A 267 6.79 5.66 4.34
N GLN A 268 7.12 6.21 3.17
CA GLN A 268 8.01 5.57 2.20
C GLN A 268 9.43 6.07 2.39
N ALA A 269 10.37 5.15 2.42
CA ALA A 269 11.78 5.45 2.42
C ALA A 269 12.46 4.77 1.24
N HIS A 270 13.15 5.58 0.42
CA HIS A 270 13.95 5.07 -0.68
C HIS A 270 15.43 5.18 -0.33
N GLY A 271 16.13 4.05 -0.43
CA GLY A 271 17.60 3.97 -0.38
C GLY A 271 18.24 4.38 -1.71
N LEU A 272 19.55 4.13 -1.83
CA LEU A 272 20.38 4.49 -3.00
C LEU A 272 19.89 3.91 -4.35
N ASP A 273 19.06 2.87 -4.33
CA ASP A 273 18.60 2.18 -5.56
C ASP A 273 17.59 2.98 -6.41
N ALA A 274 17.06 4.10 -5.89
CA ALA A 274 16.02 4.86 -6.59
C ALA A 274 16.45 6.28 -7.03
N MET A 275 17.59 6.80 -6.59
CA MET A 275 18.02 8.18 -6.86
C MET A 275 19.54 8.29 -7.00
N VAL A 276 19.98 9.02 -8.03
CA VAL A 276 21.39 9.36 -8.31
C VAL A 276 21.95 10.37 -7.30
N ASP A 277 21.11 10.96 -6.45
CA ASP A 277 21.53 11.88 -5.39
C ASP A 277 21.67 11.13 -4.06
N GLU A 278 22.83 11.29 -3.41
CA GLU A 278 23.32 10.66 -2.18
C GLU A 278 22.44 10.87 -0.92
N ASN A 279 21.20 11.33 -1.04
CA ASN A 279 20.47 11.87 0.10
C ASN A 279 19.51 10.94 0.84
N THR A 280 19.10 9.74 0.41
CA THR A 280 17.91 9.05 0.99
C THR A 280 16.66 9.96 0.96
N CYS A 281 15.45 9.48 0.70
CA CYS A 281 14.27 10.33 0.83
C CYS A 281 13.22 9.61 1.66
N VAL A 282 12.69 10.32 2.66
CA VAL A 282 11.55 9.86 3.46
C VAL A 282 10.36 10.72 3.05
N PHE A 283 9.35 10.09 2.49
CA PHE A 283 8.11 10.71 2.07
C PHE A 283 6.97 10.29 3.00
N PHE A 284 6.09 11.24 3.27
CA PHE A 284 4.87 11.04 4.03
C PHE A 284 3.69 11.21 3.08
N LEU A 285 3.09 10.10 2.65
CA LEU A 285 1.99 10.10 1.69
C LEU A 285 0.66 10.08 2.47
N PRO A 286 -0.10 11.20 2.47
CA PRO A 286 -1.31 11.30 3.28
C PRO A 286 -2.50 10.62 2.59
N HIS A 287 -3.20 9.79 3.35
CA HIS A 287 -4.51 9.24 3.00
C HIS A 287 -5.54 9.82 3.94
N ARG A 288 -6.51 10.54 3.38
CA ARG A 288 -7.47 11.32 4.16
C ARG A 288 -8.80 10.61 4.28
N PRO A 289 -9.45 10.68 5.45
CA PRO A 289 -10.83 10.20 5.57
C PRO A 289 -11.76 11.04 4.70
N ARG A 290 -12.77 10.39 4.13
CA ARG A 290 -13.88 11.08 3.47
C ARG A 290 -14.77 11.83 4.48
N VAL A 291 -14.77 11.36 5.72
CA VAL A 291 -15.48 11.94 6.87
C VAL A 291 -14.64 12.97 7.65
N GLN A 292 -15.21 13.54 8.72
CA GLN A 292 -14.48 14.44 9.62
C GLN A 292 -13.32 13.71 10.30
N ILE A 293 -12.18 14.40 10.45
CA ILE A 293 -11.02 13.91 11.21
C ILE A 293 -11.31 14.15 12.69
N CYS A 294 -11.53 13.06 13.42
CA CYS A 294 -11.85 13.08 14.86
C CYS A 294 -10.67 12.61 15.71
N GLU A 295 -9.68 11.97 15.09
CA GLU A 295 -8.63 11.23 15.76
C GLU A 295 -7.23 11.63 15.27
N HIS A 296 -6.21 11.36 16.07
CA HIS A 296 -4.81 11.64 15.71
C HIS A 296 -4.33 10.76 14.55
N PRO A 297 -3.43 11.28 13.69
CA PRO A 297 -2.92 10.52 12.55
C PRO A 297 -2.10 9.31 12.99
N ILE A 298 -2.03 8.32 12.11
CA ILE A 298 -1.08 7.20 12.23
C ILE A 298 -0.07 7.22 11.10
N PHE A 299 1.12 6.70 11.37
CA PHE A 299 2.24 6.65 10.43
C PHE A 299 2.63 5.19 10.21
N LEU A 300 2.44 4.70 8.99
CA LEU A 300 2.73 3.32 8.61
C LEU A 300 4.01 3.30 7.78
N PHE A 301 5.09 2.78 8.36
CA PHE A 301 6.33 2.60 7.62
C PHE A 301 6.22 1.39 6.70
N MET A 302 6.21 1.63 5.39
CA MET A 302 6.16 0.58 4.38
C MET A 302 7.50 0.54 3.67
N LYS A 303 8.26 -0.53 3.93
CA LYS A 303 9.44 -0.84 3.13
C LYS A 303 9.02 -1.78 2.01
N GLY A 304 9.16 -1.34 0.76
CA GLY A 304 8.97 -2.22 -0.39
C GLY A 304 9.91 -3.42 -0.28
N THR A 305 9.38 -4.63 -0.42
CA THR A 305 10.17 -5.84 -0.62
C THR A 305 10.65 -5.86 -2.06
N GLY A 306 11.51 -4.90 -2.43
CA GLY A 306 12.36 -5.09 -3.60
C GLY A 306 13.16 -6.35 -3.34
N LYS A 307 12.78 -7.48 -3.96
CA LYS A 307 13.60 -8.68 -3.95
C LYS A 307 14.97 -8.21 -4.41
N GLU A 308 16.00 -8.41 -3.58
CA GLU A 308 17.39 -8.27 -4.02
C GLU A 308 17.49 -9.07 -5.31
N SER A 309 17.65 -8.34 -6.42
CA SER A 309 17.75 -8.95 -7.73
C SER A 309 19.12 -9.60 -7.77
N PHE A 310 19.19 -10.87 -7.42
CA PHE A 310 20.37 -11.68 -7.74
C PHE A 310 20.39 -11.82 -9.27
N PHE A 311 21.26 -11.04 -9.91
CA PHE A 311 21.80 -11.33 -11.24
C PHE A 311 23.03 -12.22 -11.09
#